data_AF-A0A166FGY8-F1
#
_entry.id   AF-A0A166FGY8-F1
#
_cell.length_a   1.000
_cell.length_b   1.000
_cell.length_c   1.000
_cell.angle_alpha   90.00
_cell.angle_beta   90.00
_cell.angle_gamma   90.00
#
_symmetry.space_group_name_H-M   'P 1'
#
loop_
_entity.id
_entity.type
_entity.pdbx_description
1 polymer ?
#
loop_
_entity_poly.entity_id
_entity_poly.type
_entity_poly.pdbx_seq_one_letter_code
_entity_poly.pdbx_strand_id
1 'polypeptide(L)'
;MGFRHNNILHANHFRKDWQSRVRTWFDQPGRKLRRRTARQAKASVLGVRPLTLLRPAVRAQTVRYNRKVREGRGFTFAELKEAGVGRKEARGVGIVVDHRRRNLSEEGKLINVERLKAYKERLIVFPRNAKKPKHGDSTGDDLKAETTRAAPALPEAIPHEAPRKITDEEREFKAYRTLRDARATQRHAGAKKLRETKKAEEEAAKKK
;
A
#
# COMPACT_ATOMS: atom_id res chain seq x y z
N MET A 1 13.94 -3.99 -50.21
CA MET A 1 12.51 -3.73 -49.98
C MET A 1 12.39 -2.24 -49.62
N GLY A 2 12.07 -1.41 -50.61
CA GLY A 2 12.12 0.06 -50.47
C GLY A 2 10.93 0.61 -49.71
N PHE A 3 11.13 1.72 -48.99
CA PHE A 3 10.04 2.50 -48.42
C PHE A 3 9.10 2.93 -49.54
N ARG A 4 7.80 2.65 -49.40
CA ARG A 4 6.75 3.12 -50.31
C ARG A 4 5.71 3.86 -49.47
N HIS A 5 5.10 4.88 -50.07
CA HIS A 5 4.09 5.74 -49.44
C HIS A 5 4.60 6.51 -48.22
N ASN A 6 3.75 7.35 -47.64
CA ASN A 6 4.03 8.11 -46.43
C ASN A 6 3.83 7.25 -45.17
N ASN A 7 4.60 6.16 -45.05
CA ASN A 7 4.54 5.24 -43.92
C ASN A 7 5.54 5.63 -42.82
N ILE A 8 5.20 5.29 -41.56
CA ILE A 8 6.09 5.49 -40.42
C ILE A 8 7.36 4.64 -40.60
N LEU A 9 8.52 5.23 -40.31
CA LEU A 9 9.79 4.50 -40.29
C LEU A 9 9.79 3.47 -39.16
N HIS A 10 9.77 2.18 -39.51
CA HIS A 10 9.76 1.09 -38.54
C HIS A 10 11.16 0.88 -37.92
N ALA A 11 11.23 0.88 -36.59
CA ALA A 11 12.42 0.49 -35.82
C ALA A 11 12.28 -0.94 -35.27
N ASN A 12 12.16 -1.92 -36.17
CA ASN A 12 11.94 -3.32 -35.78
C ASN A 12 13.22 -3.95 -35.20
N HIS A 13 13.11 -4.57 -34.03
CA HIS A 13 14.23 -5.19 -33.30
C HIS A 13 14.43 -6.67 -33.65
N PHE A 14 14.38 -7.00 -34.94
CA PHE A 14 14.52 -8.37 -35.47
C PHE A 14 15.89 -8.61 -36.14
N ARG A 15 16.89 -7.77 -35.84
CA ARG A 15 18.23 -7.79 -36.47
C ARG A 15 19.18 -8.85 -35.91
N LYS A 16 18.83 -9.49 -34.80
CA LYS A 16 19.56 -10.59 -34.17
C LYS A 16 18.79 -11.89 -34.38
N ASP A 17 19.42 -13.03 -34.09
CA ASP A 17 18.74 -14.32 -34.08
C ASP A 17 17.69 -14.37 -32.94
N TRP A 18 16.48 -13.94 -33.29
CA TRP A 18 15.30 -13.94 -32.44
C TRP A 18 14.45 -15.20 -32.62
N GLN A 19 14.56 -15.87 -33.77
CA GLN A 19 13.78 -17.06 -34.10
C GLN A 19 14.14 -18.24 -33.19
N SER A 20 15.41 -18.36 -32.79
CA SER A 20 15.85 -19.36 -31.79
C SER A 20 15.32 -19.09 -30.38
N ARG A 21 14.87 -17.87 -30.06
CA ARG A 21 14.45 -17.43 -28.72
C ARG A 21 12.98 -17.04 -28.65
N VAL A 22 12.15 -17.65 -29.50
CA VAL A 22 10.70 -17.42 -29.51
C VAL A 22 10.07 -18.10 -28.30
N ARG A 23 9.54 -17.29 -27.37
CA ARG A 23 8.74 -17.80 -26.25
C ARG A 23 7.31 -18.05 -26.72
N THR A 24 6.93 -19.33 -26.82
CA THR A 24 5.54 -19.73 -27.03
C THR A 24 4.75 -19.77 -25.72
N TRP A 25 3.41 -19.76 -25.80
CA TRP A 25 2.50 -19.74 -24.64
C TRP A 25 1.52 -20.92 -24.63
N PHE A 26 1.81 -22.01 -25.37
CA PHE A 26 0.97 -23.21 -25.42
C PHE A 26 0.83 -23.89 -24.05
N ASP A 27 1.83 -23.72 -23.18
CA ASP A 27 1.83 -24.25 -21.81
C ASP A 27 1.06 -23.37 -20.81
N GLN A 28 0.51 -22.23 -21.22
CA GLN A 28 -0.23 -21.31 -20.34
C GLN A 28 -1.42 -21.99 -19.62
N PRO A 29 -2.33 -22.75 -20.28
CA PRO A 29 -3.39 -23.47 -19.59
C PRO A 29 -2.85 -24.51 -18.60
N GLY A 30 -1.81 -25.27 -19.00
CA GLY A 30 -1.16 -26.24 -18.11
C GLY A 30 -0.54 -25.57 -16.87
N ARG A 31 0.11 -24.41 -17.03
CA ARG A 31 0.63 -23.60 -15.90
C ARG A 31 -0.49 -23.07 -15.00
N LYS A 32 -1.66 -22.71 -15.55
CA LYS A 32 -2.82 -22.28 -14.75
C LYS A 32 -3.37 -23.46 -13.93
N LEU A 33 -3.55 -24.63 -14.54
CA LEU A 33 -4.00 -25.84 -13.86
C LEU A 33 -3.03 -26.23 -12.73
N ARG A 34 -1.73 -26.29 -13.01
CA ARG A 34 -0.70 -26.60 -11.99
C ARG A 34 -0.70 -25.63 -10.81
N ARG A 35 -0.89 -24.33 -11.05
CA ARG A 35 -1.02 -23.35 -9.95
C ARG A 35 -2.32 -23.54 -9.17
N ARG A 36 -3.42 -23.94 -9.81
CA ARG A 36 -4.69 -24.24 -9.15
C ARG A 36 -4.55 -25.45 -8.23
N THR A 37 -4.03 -26.57 -8.74
CA THR A 37 -3.83 -27.79 -7.95
C THR A 37 -2.89 -27.56 -6.77
N ALA A 38 -1.77 -26.84 -6.98
CA ALA A 38 -0.86 -26.48 -5.89
C ALA A 38 -1.52 -25.61 -4.80
N ARG A 39 -2.41 -24.68 -5.18
CA ARG A 39 -3.20 -23.91 -4.20
C ARG A 39 -4.20 -24.77 -3.45
N GLN A 40 -4.85 -25.73 -4.11
CA GLN A 40 -5.77 -26.67 -3.47
C GLN A 40 -5.03 -27.58 -2.48
N ALA A 41 -3.88 -28.14 -2.88
CA ALA A 41 -3.04 -28.95 -2.00
C ALA A 41 -2.52 -28.13 -0.80
N LYS A 42 -2.12 -26.88 -1.01
CA LYS A 42 -1.75 -25.99 0.11
C LYS A 42 -2.93 -25.73 1.04
N ALA A 43 -4.13 -25.56 0.50
CA ALA A 43 -5.34 -25.31 1.27
C ALA A 43 -5.76 -26.51 2.12
N SER A 44 -5.63 -27.74 1.60
CA SER A 44 -5.93 -28.94 2.38
C SER A 44 -4.93 -29.13 3.53
N VAL A 45 -3.63 -28.92 3.28
CA VAL A 45 -2.57 -29.02 4.31
C VAL A 45 -2.76 -27.99 5.42
N LEU A 46 -3.20 -26.77 5.08
CA LEU A 46 -3.40 -25.70 6.07
C LEU A 46 -4.72 -25.84 6.86
N GLY A 47 -5.68 -26.62 6.38
CA GLY A 47 -6.99 -26.79 7.01
C GLY A 47 -7.72 -25.46 7.19
N VAL A 48 -8.00 -25.07 8.43
CA VAL A 48 -8.73 -23.82 8.74
C VAL A 48 -7.91 -22.54 8.53
N ARG A 49 -6.58 -22.63 8.42
CA ARG A 49 -5.73 -21.44 8.31
C ARG A 49 -5.89 -20.73 6.95
N PRO A 50 -5.88 -19.38 6.92
CA PRO A 50 -5.87 -18.62 5.67
C PRO A 50 -4.67 -18.96 4.77
N LEU A 51 -4.87 -18.96 3.45
CA LEU A 51 -3.82 -19.24 2.45
C LEU A 51 -2.75 -18.13 2.39
N THR A 52 -3.17 -16.90 2.69
CA THR A 52 -2.37 -15.67 2.65
C THR A 52 -2.39 -15.02 4.02
N LEU A 53 -1.21 -14.57 4.46
CA LEU A 53 -1.03 -13.87 5.73
C LEU A 53 -1.48 -12.40 5.62
N LEU A 54 -1.87 -11.80 6.74
CA LEU A 54 -2.29 -10.40 6.78
C LEU A 54 -1.12 -9.47 6.44
N ARG A 55 -1.40 -8.54 5.52
CA ARG A 55 -0.48 -7.49 5.08
C ARG A 55 -1.07 -6.10 5.40
N PRO A 56 -0.23 -5.08 5.65
CA PRO A 56 -0.69 -3.72 5.94
C PRO A 56 -1.22 -3.03 4.68
N ALA A 57 -2.03 -2.01 4.89
CA ALA A 57 -2.40 -1.04 3.88
C ALA A 57 -1.26 -0.01 3.72
N VAL A 58 -0.73 0.12 2.50
CA VAL A 58 0.38 1.02 2.19
C VAL A 58 0.07 1.81 0.91
N ARG A 59 0.40 3.10 0.91
CA ARG A 59 0.29 3.97 -0.28
C ARG A 59 1.49 3.78 -1.21
N ALA A 60 1.29 3.91 -2.52
CA ALA A 60 2.40 3.87 -3.47
C ALA A 60 3.24 5.17 -3.42
N GLN A 61 4.47 5.11 -3.96
CA GLN A 61 5.50 6.11 -3.67
C GLN A 61 5.43 7.38 -4.53
N THR A 62 4.93 7.30 -5.77
CA THR A 62 4.99 8.42 -6.71
C THR A 62 3.75 9.30 -6.64
N VAL A 63 3.87 10.57 -7.04
CA VAL A 63 2.75 11.52 -7.09
C VAL A 63 1.56 10.99 -7.90
N ARG A 64 1.82 10.24 -8.99
CA ARG A 64 0.77 9.61 -9.80
C ARG A 64 -0.01 8.53 -9.06
N TYR A 65 0.65 7.78 -8.17
CA TYR A 65 0.07 6.57 -7.56
C TYR A 65 -0.13 6.68 -6.04
N ASN A 66 0.23 7.77 -5.38
CA ASN A 66 0.09 7.94 -3.94
C ASN A 66 -1.37 7.83 -3.43
N ARG A 67 -2.36 8.06 -4.29
CA ARG A 67 -3.79 7.84 -4.03
C ARG A 67 -4.16 6.35 -3.99
N LYS A 68 -3.35 5.46 -4.56
CA LYS A 68 -3.61 4.02 -4.57
C LYS A 68 -3.11 3.39 -3.27
N VAL A 69 -4.03 2.75 -2.54
CA VAL A 69 -3.71 1.86 -1.42
C VAL A 69 -3.49 0.44 -1.97
N ARG A 70 -2.48 -0.25 -1.44
CA ARG A 70 -2.14 -1.63 -1.79
C ARG A 70 -1.68 -2.39 -0.56
N GLU A 71 -1.58 -3.71 -0.69
CA GLU A 71 -0.92 -4.51 0.32
C GLU A 71 0.59 -4.24 0.35
N GLY A 72 1.10 -3.99 1.55
CA GLY A 72 2.53 -3.86 1.81
C GLY A 72 3.23 -5.19 2.06
N ARG A 73 4.53 -5.11 2.39
CA ARG A 73 5.31 -6.29 2.74
C ARG A 73 4.93 -6.85 4.12
N GLY A 74 4.80 -5.98 5.13
CA GLY A 74 4.48 -6.35 6.51
C GLY A 74 4.33 -5.14 7.43
N PHE A 75 3.73 -5.37 8.60
CA PHE A 75 3.51 -4.39 9.65
C PHE A 75 4.81 -3.99 10.35
N THR A 76 4.86 -2.75 10.81
CA THR A 76 5.98 -2.19 11.59
C THR A 76 5.86 -2.59 13.05
N PHE A 77 6.96 -2.49 13.79
CA PHE A 77 6.93 -2.73 15.25
C PHE A 77 6.08 -1.71 16.00
N ALA A 78 6.02 -0.46 15.52
CA ALA A 78 5.22 0.59 16.14
C ALA A 78 3.72 0.29 16.05
N GLU A 79 3.24 -0.13 14.87
CA GLU A 79 1.83 -0.53 14.68
C GLU A 79 1.48 -1.76 15.53
N LEU A 80 2.35 -2.77 15.55
CA LEU A 80 2.13 -3.99 16.34
C LEU A 80 2.06 -3.71 17.84
N LYS A 81 2.95 -2.84 18.34
CA LYS A 81 2.99 -2.45 19.76
C LYS A 81 1.67 -1.76 20.15
N GLU A 82 1.16 -0.87 19.32
CA GLU A 82 -0.08 -0.15 19.58
C GLU A 82 -1.33 -1.03 19.42
N ALA A 83 -1.30 -2.01 18.52
CA ALA A 83 -2.34 -3.03 18.41
C ALA A 83 -2.27 -4.11 19.51
N GLY A 84 -1.28 -4.05 20.41
CA GLY A 84 -1.09 -5.04 21.47
C GLY A 84 -0.73 -6.43 20.95
N VAL A 85 0.07 -6.52 19.88
CA VAL A 85 0.56 -7.78 19.29
C VAL A 85 2.06 -7.89 19.47
N GLY A 86 2.52 -8.98 20.09
CA GLY A 86 3.95 -9.24 20.25
C GLY A 86 4.66 -9.47 18.91
N ARG A 87 5.86 -8.90 18.72
CA ARG A 87 6.63 -9.04 17.45
C ARG A 87 6.91 -10.49 17.03
N LYS A 88 7.13 -11.39 18.00
CA LYS A 88 7.40 -12.81 17.77
C LYS A 88 6.11 -13.60 17.59
N GLU A 89 5.05 -13.19 18.28
CA GLU A 89 3.72 -13.80 18.23
C GLU A 89 3.02 -13.54 16.90
N ALA A 90 3.17 -12.33 16.34
CA ALA A 90 2.55 -11.89 15.10
C ALA A 90 2.61 -12.94 13.97
N ARG A 91 3.78 -13.56 13.76
CA ARG A 91 3.96 -14.56 12.69
C ARG A 91 3.21 -15.86 12.95
N GLY A 92 3.07 -16.27 14.21
CA GLY A 92 2.28 -17.45 14.59
C GLY A 92 0.79 -17.24 14.40
N VAL A 93 0.33 -16.01 14.60
CA VAL A 93 -1.07 -15.57 14.51
C VAL A 93 -1.49 -15.25 13.06
N GLY A 94 -0.54 -15.17 12.12
CA GLY A 94 -0.84 -14.97 10.71
C GLY A 94 -0.54 -13.57 10.17
N ILE A 95 0.22 -12.77 10.91
CA ILE A 95 0.53 -11.37 10.60
C ILE A 95 1.98 -11.26 10.09
N VAL A 96 2.20 -10.64 8.92
CA VAL A 96 3.54 -10.44 8.37
C VAL A 96 4.18 -9.19 8.98
N VAL A 97 5.43 -9.30 9.41
CA VAL A 97 6.19 -8.20 10.01
C VAL A 97 7.29 -7.72 9.05
N ASP A 98 7.44 -6.41 8.90
CA ASP A 98 8.52 -5.77 8.16
C ASP A 98 9.13 -4.63 8.98
N HIS A 99 10.24 -4.92 9.66
CA HIS A 99 10.92 -3.98 10.54
C HIS A 99 11.61 -2.81 9.81
N ARG A 100 11.73 -2.89 8.48
CA ARG A 100 12.41 -1.87 7.66
C ARG A 100 11.49 -0.70 7.29
N ARG A 101 10.17 -0.90 7.31
CA ARG A 101 9.22 0.16 7.02
C ARG A 101 9.18 1.15 8.18
N ARG A 102 9.13 2.44 7.85
CA ARG A 102 9.01 3.54 8.81
C ARG A 102 7.67 4.23 8.63
N ASN A 103 7.05 4.63 9.72
CA ASN A 103 5.83 5.44 9.68
C ASN A 103 6.26 6.90 9.80
N LEU A 104 5.90 7.70 8.79
CA LEU A 104 6.15 9.14 8.75
C LEU A 104 4.89 9.95 9.08
N SER A 105 3.72 9.33 8.92
CA SER A 105 2.43 9.95 9.19
C SER A 105 1.66 9.14 10.23
N GLU A 106 0.90 9.85 11.06
CA GLU A 106 0.07 9.25 12.10
C GLU A 106 -1.17 8.59 11.50
N GLU A 107 -1.81 9.19 10.49
CA GLU A 107 -3.02 8.63 9.89
C GLU A 107 -2.74 7.28 9.22
N GLY A 108 -1.59 7.16 8.55
CA GLY A 108 -1.16 5.91 7.93
C GLY A 108 -0.86 4.80 8.94
N LYS A 109 -0.43 5.18 10.15
CA LYS A 109 -0.20 4.25 11.26
C LYS A 109 -1.54 3.81 11.87
N LEU A 110 -2.45 4.75 12.14
CA LEU A 110 -3.78 4.48 12.71
C LEU A 110 -4.58 3.51 11.85
N ILE A 111 -4.64 3.73 10.53
CA ILE A 111 -5.30 2.82 9.58
C ILE A 111 -4.79 1.37 9.72
N ASN A 112 -3.49 1.20 9.90
CA ASN A 112 -2.89 -0.13 10.04
C ASN A 112 -3.11 -0.74 11.42
N VAL A 113 -3.17 0.07 12.48
CA VAL A 113 -3.53 -0.37 13.83
C VAL A 113 -4.99 -0.83 13.87
N GLU A 114 -5.92 -0.07 13.28
CA GLU A 114 -7.32 -0.45 13.12
C GLU A 114 -7.46 -1.75 12.32
N ARG A 115 -6.70 -1.89 11.23
CA ARG A 115 -6.64 -3.13 10.45
C ARG A 115 -6.17 -4.33 11.27
N LEU A 116 -5.19 -4.13 12.17
CA LEU A 116 -4.71 -5.19 13.07
C LEU A 116 -5.77 -5.55 14.12
N LYS A 117 -6.45 -4.56 14.70
CA LYS A 117 -7.54 -4.78 15.67
C LYS A 117 -8.70 -5.53 15.03
N ALA A 118 -9.16 -5.09 13.86
CA ALA A 118 -10.22 -5.75 13.10
C ALA A 118 -9.85 -7.18 12.68
N TYR A 119 -8.56 -7.45 12.40
CA TYR A 119 -8.10 -8.82 12.16
C TYR A 119 -8.12 -9.67 13.44
N LYS A 120 -7.68 -9.12 14.57
CA LYS A 120 -7.63 -9.80 15.86
C LYS A 120 -9.02 -10.17 16.36
N GLU A 121 -10.01 -9.29 16.19
CA GLU A 121 -11.42 -9.55 16.52
C GLU A 121 -12.01 -10.70 15.71
N ARG A 122 -11.61 -10.86 14.44
CA ARG A 122 -12.10 -11.93 13.55
C ARG A 122 -11.30 -13.22 13.68
N LEU A 123 -10.23 -13.24 14.45
CA LEU A 123 -9.33 -14.37 14.49
C LEU A 123 -9.80 -15.40 15.51
N ILE A 124 -10.07 -16.60 15.02
CA ILE A 124 -10.36 -17.78 15.84
C ILE A 124 -9.07 -18.57 16.03
N VAL A 125 -8.61 -18.69 17.28
CA VAL A 125 -7.37 -19.40 17.62
C VAL A 125 -7.71 -20.75 18.24
N PHE A 126 -7.38 -21.83 17.53
CA PHE A 126 -7.64 -23.18 18.02
C PHE A 126 -6.64 -23.57 19.12
N PRO A 127 -7.10 -24.19 20.23
CA PRO A 127 -6.21 -24.69 21.26
C PRO A 127 -5.32 -25.79 20.71
N ARG A 128 -4.03 -25.76 21.07
CA ARG A 128 -3.08 -26.83 20.68
C ARG A 128 -3.47 -28.20 21.25
N ASN A 129 -4.07 -28.20 22.44
CA ASN A 129 -4.64 -29.38 23.06
C ASN A 129 -6.08 -29.07 23.46
N ALA A 130 -7.04 -29.72 22.80
CA ALA A 130 -8.47 -29.48 23.03
C ALA A 130 -8.91 -29.76 24.49
N LYS A 131 -8.19 -30.63 25.21
CA LYS A 131 -8.50 -30.95 26.62
C LYS A 131 -7.99 -29.89 27.61
N LYS A 132 -7.03 -29.05 27.20
CA LYS A 132 -6.36 -28.06 28.06
C LYS A 132 -6.20 -26.74 27.29
N PRO A 133 -7.30 -26.02 27.01
CA PRO A 133 -7.24 -24.71 26.38
C PRO A 133 -6.48 -23.71 27.27
N LYS A 134 -5.71 -22.83 26.64
CA LYS A 134 -4.93 -21.78 27.32
C LYS A 134 -5.60 -20.42 27.13
N HIS A 135 -5.14 -19.44 27.89
CA HIS A 135 -5.56 -18.05 27.71
C HIS A 135 -5.26 -17.57 26.28
N GLY A 136 -6.29 -17.10 25.58
CA GLY A 136 -6.23 -16.63 24.19
C GLY A 136 -6.65 -17.65 23.14
N ASP A 137 -6.94 -18.89 23.53
CA ASP A 137 -7.62 -19.86 22.67
C ASP A 137 -9.12 -19.59 22.63
N SER A 138 -9.74 -19.77 21.46
CA SER A 138 -11.19 -19.72 21.29
C SER A 138 -11.84 -20.97 21.91
N THR A 139 -13.06 -20.85 22.43
CA THR A 139 -13.79 -21.95 23.10
C THR A 139 -15.24 -22.02 22.63
N GLY A 140 -15.90 -23.14 22.88
CA GLY A 140 -17.34 -23.28 22.59
C GLY A 140 -17.68 -23.21 21.09
N ASP A 141 -18.66 -22.37 20.77
CA ASP A 141 -19.27 -22.28 19.44
C ASP A 141 -18.35 -21.66 18.38
N ASP A 142 -17.37 -20.84 18.78
CA ASP A 142 -16.38 -20.26 17.87
C ASP A 142 -15.56 -21.33 17.12
N LEU A 143 -15.31 -22.47 17.76
CA LEU A 143 -14.55 -23.57 17.14
C LEU A 143 -15.36 -24.32 16.06
N LYS A 144 -16.69 -24.16 16.08
CA LYS A 144 -17.62 -24.77 15.12
C LYS A 144 -18.11 -23.77 14.07
N ALA A 145 -17.84 -22.48 14.26
CA ALA A 145 -18.23 -21.44 13.34
C ALA A 145 -17.62 -21.66 11.96
N GLU A 146 -18.35 -21.26 10.91
CA GLU A 146 -17.88 -21.39 9.54
C GLU A 146 -16.64 -20.50 9.32
N THR A 147 -15.52 -21.13 8.97
CA THR A 147 -14.25 -20.41 8.82
C THR A 147 -14.20 -19.65 7.49
N THR A 148 -14.28 -18.32 7.55
CA THR A 148 -13.98 -17.46 6.40
C THR A 148 -12.47 -17.21 6.29
N ARG A 149 -11.86 -17.66 5.18
CA ARG A 149 -10.40 -17.52 4.95
C ARG A 149 -9.97 -16.15 4.41
N ALA A 150 -10.88 -15.19 4.33
CA ALA A 150 -10.63 -13.89 3.72
C ALA A 150 -10.01 -12.91 4.73
N ALA A 151 -8.95 -12.22 4.32
CA ALA A 151 -8.40 -11.11 5.09
C ALA A 151 -9.37 -9.91 5.06
N PRO A 152 -9.37 -9.03 6.10
CA PRO A 152 -10.13 -7.79 6.06
C PRO A 152 -9.78 -6.99 4.80
N ALA A 153 -10.80 -6.44 4.14
CA ALA A 153 -10.62 -5.62 2.95
C ALA A 153 -9.68 -4.43 3.24
N LEU A 154 -8.95 -3.97 2.23
CA LEU A 154 -8.18 -2.74 2.36
C LEU A 154 -9.15 -1.56 2.54
N PRO A 155 -8.79 -0.56 3.36
CA PRO A 155 -9.60 0.64 3.50
C PRO A 155 -9.70 1.35 2.16
N GLU A 156 -10.86 1.95 1.90
CA GLU A 156 -11.04 2.80 0.74
C GLU A 156 -10.07 3.98 0.81
N ALA A 157 -9.40 4.26 -0.31
CA ALA A 157 -8.38 5.29 -0.34
C ALA A 157 -8.98 6.71 -0.29
N ILE A 158 -10.22 6.85 -0.73
CA ILE A 158 -10.92 8.12 -0.88
C ILE A 158 -12.37 7.88 -0.44
N PRO A 159 -12.83 8.51 0.65
CA PRO A 159 -14.23 8.43 1.04
C PRO A 159 -15.10 9.16 0.02
N HIS A 160 -16.32 8.66 -0.19
CA HIS A 160 -17.32 9.35 -1.01
C HIS A 160 -17.91 10.52 -0.22
N GLU A 161 -17.87 11.72 -0.80
CA GLU A 161 -18.49 12.92 -0.23
C GLU A 161 -19.86 13.18 -0.87
N ALA A 162 -20.87 13.49 -0.05
CA ALA A 162 -22.21 13.81 -0.52
C ALA A 162 -22.25 15.22 -1.17
N PRO A 163 -23.15 15.46 -2.14
CA PRO A 163 -23.30 16.78 -2.73
C PRO A 163 -23.73 17.81 -1.67
N ARG A 164 -23.10 18.98 -1.70
CA ARG A 164 -23.38 20.08 -0.78
C ARG A 164 -23.53 21.40 -1.54
N LYS A 165 -24.21 22.36 -0.93
CA LYS A 165 -24.34 23.72 -1.46
C LYS A 165 -22.95 24.40 -1.44
N ILE A 166 -22.60 25.04 -2.56
CA ILE A 166 -21.37 25.81 -2.71
C ILE A 166 -21.47 27.05 -1.81
N THR A 167 -20.43 27.35 -1.04
CA THR A 167 -20.37 28.55 -0.19
C THR A 167 -19.94 29.77 -1.00
N ASP A 168 -20.25 30.97 -0.50
CA ASP A 168 -19.86 32.21 -1.20
C ASP A 168 -18.34 32.36 -1.29
N GLU A 169 -17.60 31.93 -0.25
CA GLU A 169 -16.14 31.90 -0.23
C GLU A 169 -15.54 31.02 -1.35
N GLU A 170 -16.13 29.84 -1.59
CA GLU A 170 -15.70 28.93 -2.66
C GLU A 170 -15.95 29.53 -4.05
N ARG A 171 -17.03 30.30 -4.19
CA ARG A 171 -17.38 30.98 -5.44
C ARG A 171 -16.45 32.16 -5.74
N GLU A 172 -15.99 32.87 -4.72
CA GLU A 172 -15.04 33.99 -4.86
C GLU A 172 -13.58 33.52 -5.02
N PHE A 173 -13.27 32.26 -4.69
CA PHE A 173 -11.91 31.73 -4.73
C PHE A 173 -11.31 31.67 -6.14
N LYS A 174 -10.22 32.41 -6.36
CA LYS A 174 -9.52 32.51 -7.66
C LYS A 174 -8.50 31.39 -7.88
N ALA A 175 -8.98 30.16 -8.09
CA ALA A 175 -8.15 28.95 -8.21
C ALA A 175 -6.99 29.04 -9.24
N TYR A 176 -7.20 29.64 -10.41
CA TYR A 176 -6.14 29.77 -11.41
C TYR A 176 -4.99 30.67 -10.93
N ARG A 177 -5.32 31.80 -10.29
CA ARG A 177 -4.34 32.77 -9.81
C ARG A 177 -3.56 32.19 -8.63
N THR A 178 -4.23 31.52 -7.69
CA THR A 178 -3.56 30.88 -6.55
C THR A 178 -2.54 29.82 -6.99
N LEU A 179 -2.87 29.00 -8.00
CA LEU A 179 -1.93 28.04 -8.57
C LEU A 179 -0.72 28.71 -9.24
N ARG A 180 -0.93 29.83 -9.95
CA ARG A 180 0.16 30.61 -10.57
C ARG A 180 1.07 31.24 -9.52
N ASP A 181 0.49 31.84 -8.50
CA ASP A 181 1.21 32.49 -7.40
C ASP A 181 2.02 31.46 -6.60
N ALA A 182 1.46 30.28 -6.32
CA ALA A 182 2.17 29.18 -5.66
C ALA A 182 3.37 28.66 -6.48
N ARG A 183 3.23 28.57 -7.81
CA ARG A 183 4.36 28.22 -8.69
C ARG A 183 5.43 29.32 -8.69
N ALA A 184 5.03 30.58 -8.69
CA ALA A 184 5.95 31.71 -8.67
C ALA A 184 6.70 31.79 -7.33
N THR A 185 6.01 31.63 -6.19
CA THR A 185 6.63 31.62 -4.86
C THR A 185 7.62 30.46 -4.73
N GLN A 186 7.26 29.25 -5.16
CA GLN A 186 8.19 28.11 -5.17
C GLN A 186 9.42 28.38 -6.04
N ARG A 187 9.23 28.90 -7.27
CA ARG A 187 10.33 29.22 -8.19
C ARG A 187 11.27 30.28 -7.62
N HIS A 188 10.73 31.31 -6.96
CA HIS A 188 11.50 32.45 -6.45
C HIS A 188 11.94 32.31 -4.98
N ALA A 189 11.62 31.21 -4.30
CA ALA A 189 11.92 31.02 -2.88
C ALA A 189 13.42 31.16 -2.56
N GLY A 190 14.29 30.57 -3.38
CA GLY A 190 15.75 30.68 -3.18
C GLY A 190 16.26 32.11 -3.38
N ALA A 191 15.81 32.80 -4.43
CA ALA A 191 16.20 34.17 -4.70
C ALA A 191 15.69 35.15 -3.63
N LYS A 192 14.49 34.93 -3.10
CA LYS A 192 13.95 35.73 -1.99
C LYS A 192 14.77 35.55 -0.72
N LYS A 193 15.07 34.30 -0.33
CA LYS A 193 15.93 34.01 0.83
C LYS A 193 17.29 34.69 0.71
N LEU A 194 17.94 34.60 -0.45
CA LEU A 194 19.24 35.27 -0.68
C LEU A 194 19.15 36.80 -0.54
N ARG A 195 18.06 37.42 -1.02
CA ARG A 195 17.86 38.86 -0.89
C ARG A 195 17.59 39.25 0.57
N GLU A 196 16.82 38.44 1.29
CA GLU A 196 16.53 38.65 2.72
C GLU A 196 17.82 38.54 3.55
N THR A 197 18.67 37.54 3.30
CA THR A 197 19.95 37.41 4.01
C THR A 197 20.88 38.58 3.70
N LYS A 198 21.01 38.98 2.42
CA LYS A 198 21.84 40.13 2.04
C LYS A 198 21.36 41.43 2.67
N LYS A 199 20.05 41.69 2.69
CA LYS A 199 19.48 42.86 3.36
C LYS A 199 19.75 42.84 4.86
N ALA A 200 19.62 41.69 5.52
CA ALA A 200 19.92 41.55 6.93
C ALA A 200 21.42 41.77 7.24
N GLU A 201 22.32 41.26 6.38
CA GLU A 201 23.77 41.50 6.48
C GLU A 201 24.12 42.98 6.28
N GLU A 202 23.52 43.65 5.28
CA GLU A 202 23.70 45.08 5.04
C GLU A 202 23.16 45.94 6.19
N GLU A 203 22.00 45.59 6.77
CA GLU A 203 21.46 46.28 7.95
C GLU A 203 22.31 46.04 9.21
N ALA A 204 22.87 44.84 9.39
CA ALA A 204 23.79 44.56 10.48
C ALA A 204 25.13 45.31 10.31
N ALA A 205 25.62 45.44 9.08
CA ALA A 205 26.81 46.21 8.75
C ALA A 205 26.61 47.72 8.97
N LYS A 206 25.40 48.25 8.71
CA LYS A 206 25.03 49.65 9.00
C LYS A 206 24.88 49.96 10.48
N LYS A 207 24.69 48.95 11.33
CA LYS A 207 24.58 49.09 12.79
C LYS A 207 25.93 48.94 13.52
N LYS A 208 26.98 48.53 12.81
CA LYS A 208 28.38 48.59 13.27
C LYS A 208 28.98 49.93 12.87
#